data_AF-A0A9Q1DFE3-F1
#
_entry.id   AF-A0A9Q1DFE3-F1
#
_cell.length_a   1.000
_cell.length_b   1.000
_cell.length_c   1.000
_cell.angle_alpha   90.00
_cell.angle_beta   90.00
_cell.angle_gamma   90.00
#
_symmetry.space_group_name_H-M   'P 1'
#
loop_
_entity.id
_entity.type
_entity.pdbx_description
1 polymer ?
#
loop_
_entity_poly.entity_id
_entity_poly.type
_entity_poly.pdbx_seq_one_letter_code
_entity_poly.pdbx_strand_id
1 'polypeptide(L)'
;MARSVGESQLQRIIRDLHDSVMELCTEHRENGEPVTDDSTSLHKFCYKLEYLLQFDQKEKTTLLGFRKDYWEYFCDCLARTKGANDGIRFVKSIPELKTSLGKGRAFVRYSLVHQRLADTLQQCLMNQKLTSDWYYMRSPFLQPQQISDVVAQLYELNQVQFDLGSRGLDLDSAWPTFARRSLGLGSSRRRHGNRPAVALVLAVWPALLPVSPPGNNTVTGDNPGDDLATHRMTKRYILPL
;
A
#
# COMPACT_ATOMS: atom_id res chain seq x y z
N MET A 1 8.12 -6.16 -33.93
CA MET A 1 9.07 -6.83 -33.02
C MET A 1 8.34 -7.97 -32.33
N ALA A 2 8.85 -9.20 -32.36
CA ALA A 2 8.24 -10.32 -31.66
C ALA A 2 8.48 -10.17 -30.15
N ARG A 3 7.42 -10.28 -29.34
CA ARG A 3 7.54 -10.27 -27.87
C ARG A 3 8.35 -11.49 -27.42
N SER A 4 9.29 -11.30 -26.50
CA SER A 4 10.03 -12.43 -25.94
C SER A 4 9.10 -13.40 -25.20
N VAL A 5 9.46 -14.69 -25.11
CA VAL A 5 8.68 -15.68 -24.36
C VAL A 5 8.50 -15.23 -22.89
N GLY A 6 9.53 -14.62 -22.32
CA GLY A 6 9.49 -14.08 -20.96
C GLY A 6 8.54 -12.89 -20.79
N GLU A 7 8.44 -11.98 -21.77
CA GLU A 7 7.43 -10.91 -21.75
C GLU A 7 6.01 -11.46 -21.84
N SER A 8 5.80 -12.49 -22.66
CA SER A 8 4.49 -13.13 -22.81
C SER A 8 4.04 -13.81 -21.51
N GLN A 9 4.97 -14.47 -20.80
CA GLN A 9 4.71 -15.00 -19.47
C GLN A 9 4.43 -13.91 -18.44
N LEU A 10 5.24 -12.84 -18.39
CA LEU A 10 5.03 -11.74 -17.45
C LEU A 10 3.63 -11.13 -17.61
N GLN A 11 3.22 -10.87 -18.85
CA GLN A 11 1.89 -10.34 -19.16
C GLN A 11 0.77 -11.28 -18.72
N ARG A 12 0.99 -12.61 -18.81
CA ARG A 12 0.05 -13.59 -18.26
C ARG A 12 -0.01 -13.51 -16.74
N ILE A 13 1.12 -13.39 -16.05
CA ILE A 13 1.15 -13.28 -14.59
C ILE A 13 0.45 -12.00 -14.10
N ILE A 14 0.62 -10.87 -14.79
CA ILE A 14 -0.08 -9.62 -14.46
C ILE A 14 -1.60 -9.78 -14.62
N ARG A 15 -2.06 -10.45 -15.68
CA ARG A 15 -3.49 -10.78 -15.83
C ARG A 15 -3.98 -11.75 -14.76
N ASP A 16 -3.24 -12.80 -14.47
CA ASP A 16 -3.61 -13.75 -13.42
C ASP A 16 -3.66 -13.06 -12.03
N LEU A 17 -2.81 -12.06 -11.79
CA LEU A 17 -2.87 -11.22 -10.59
C LEU A 17 -4.17 -10.41 -10.56
N HIS A 18 -4.48 -9.70 -11.64
CA HIS A 18 -5.74 -8.97 -11.79
C HIS A 18 -6.95 -9.86 -11.51
N ASP A 19 -7.00 -11.04 -12.12
CA ASP A 19 -8.12 -11.97 -11.97
C ASP A 19 -8.25 -12.44 -10.52
N SER A 20 -7.13 -12.73 -9.84
CA SER A 20 -7.16 -13.11 -8.42
C SER A 20 -7.63 -11.97 -7.49
N VAL A 21 -7.35 -10.71 -7.83
CA VAL A 21 -7.89 -9.55 -7.10
C VAL A 21 -9.40 -9.47 -7.29
N MET A 22 -9.89 -9.64 -8.51
CA MET A 22 -11.33 -9.63 -8.80
C MET A 22 -12.07 -10.79 -8.12
N GLU A 23 -11.47 -11.98 -8.08
CA GLU A 23 -11.95 -13.13 -7.32
C GLU A 23 -12.06 -12.78 -5.83
N LEU A 24 -11.03 -12.16 -5.22
CA LEU A 24 -11.03 -11.74 -3.82
C LEU A 24 -12.13 -10.70 -3.50
N CYS A 25 -12.28 -9.69 -4.34
CA CYS A 25 -13.33 -8.68 -4.20
C CYS A 25 -14.72 -9.32 -4.28
N THR A 26 -14.90 -10.26 -5.20
CA THR A 26 -16.17 -11.00 -5.36
C THR A 26 -16.45 -11.89 -4.17
N GLU A 27 -15.47 -12.68 -3.73
CA GLU A 27 -15.55 -13.56 -2.56
C GLU A 27 -15.95 -12.80 -1.30
N HIS A 28 -15.29 -11.67 -1.02
CA HIS A 28 -15.63 -10.83 0.13
C HIS A 28 -17.05 -10.27 0.05
N ARG A 29 -17.44 -9.76 -1.13
CA ARG A 29 -18.77 -9.17 -1.35
C ARG A 29 -19.90 -10.20 -1.23
N GLU A 30 -19.70 -11.40 -1.76
CA GLU A 30 -20.71 -12.46 -1.77
C GLU A 30 -20.85 -13.13 -0.40
N ASN A 31 -19.75 -13.36 0.30
CA ASN A 31 -19.77 -14.00 1.62
C ASN A 31 -20.13 -13.03 2.75
N GLY A 32 -19.83 -11.73 2.59
CA GLY A 32 -20.04 -10.71 3.62
C GLY A 32 -19.12 -10.83 4.83
N GLU A 33 -18.08 -11.67 4.75
CA GLU A 33 -17.12 -11.95 5.80
C GLU A 33 -15.69 -11.62 5.32
N PRO A 34 -14.74 -11.33 6.22
CA PRO A 34 -13.33 -11.16 5.85
C PRO A 34 -12.76 -12.41 5.17
N VAL A 35 -11.89 -12.21 4.18
CA VAL A 35 -11.14 -13.28 3.52
C VAL A 35 -10.15 -13.89 4.51
N THR A 36 -10.12 -15.23 4.59
CA THR A 36 -9.21 -15.95 5.50
C THR A 36 -8.17 -16.80 4.75
N ASP A 37 -7.29 -17.47 5.49
CA ASP A 37 -6.21 -18.32 4.95
C ASP A 37 -6.69 -19.57 4.17
N ASP A 38 -7.99 -19.86 4.17
CA ASP A 38 -8.60 -20.92 3.36
C ASP A 38 -8.97 -20.49 1.93
N SER A 39 -8.92 -19.18 1.63
CA SER A 39 -9.23 -18.65 0.31
C SER A 39 -8.21 -19.08 -0.75
N THR A 40 -8.70 -19.79 -1.76
CA THR A 40 -7.87 -20.16 -2.92
C THR A 40 -7.49 -18.93 -3.76
N SER A 41 -8.36 -17.93 -3.81
CA SER A 41 -8.14 -16.64 -4.48
C SER A 41 -6.97 -15.88 -3.81
N LEU A 42 -6.96 -15.85 -2.47
CA LEU A 42 -5.85 -15.27 -1.69
C LEU A 42 -4.53 -15.98 -1.99
N HIS A 43 -4.56 -17.31 -1.99
CA HIS A 43 -3.38 -18.10 -2.29
C HIS A 43 -2.84 -17.81 -3.71
N LYS A 44 -3.71 -17.78 -4.73
CA LYS A 44 -3.33 -17.37 -6.10
C LYS A 44 -2.71 -15.98 -6.09
N PHE A 45 -3.38 -15.00 -5.47
CA PHE A 45 -2.92 -13.62 -5.39
C PHE A 45 -1.51 -13.53 -4.79
N CYS A 46 -1.27 -14.14 -3.63
CA CYS A 46 0.03 -14.10 -2.96
C CYS A 46 1.16 -14.67 -3.83
N TYR A 47 0.93 -15.78 -4.53
CA TYR A 47 1.92 -16.35 -5.45
C TYR A 47 2.20 -15.46 -6.66
N LYS A 48 1.16 -14.85 -7.25
CA LYS A 48 1.34 -13.98 -8.42
C LYS A 48 2.06 -12.70 -8.05
N LEU A 49 1.74 -12.11 -6.90
CA LEU A 49 2.45 -10.93 -6.40
C LEU A 49 3.91 -11.25 -6.05
N GLU A 50 4.17 -12.35 -5.34
CA GLU A 50 5.53 -12.81 -5.04
C GLU A 50 6.35 -13.02 -6.32
N TYR A 51 5.76 -13.65 -7.34
CA TYR A 51 6.41 -13.81 -8.63
C TYR A 51 6.83 -12.46 -9.21
N LEU A 52 5.95 -11.45 -9.22
CA LEU A 52 6.29 -10.12 -9.75
C LEU A 52 7.39 -9.45 -8.91
N LEU A 53 7.33 -9.56 -7.57
CA LEU A 53 8.35 -9.09 -6.61
C LEU A 53 9.72 -9.73 -6.80
N GLN A 54 9.79 -10.93 -7.38
CA GLN A 54 11.05 -11.63 -7.67
C GLN A 54 11.46 -11.51 -9.15
N PHE A 55 10.55 -11.15 -10.04
CA PHE A 55 10.81 -11.11 -11.47
C PHE A 55 11.86 -10.05 -11.81
N ASP A 56 12.95 -10.49 -12.42
CA ASP A 56 14.10 -9.65 -12.80
C ASP A 56 14.72 -8.91 -11.59
N GLN A 57 14.55 -9.45 -10.37
CA GLN A 57 15.21 -8.94 -9.18
C GLN A 57 16.71 -9.27 -9.23
N LYS A 58 17.55 -8.29 -8.84
CA LYS A 58 19.00 -8.47 -8.74
C LYS A 58 19.33 -9.35 -7.54
N GLU A 59 20.21 -10.34 -7.76
CA GLU A 59 20.73 -11.14 -6.65
C GLU A 59 21.53 -10.27 -5.68
N LYS A 60 21.16 -10.31 -4.40
CA LYS A 60 21.82 -9.56 -3.33
C LYS A 60 22.01 -10.45 -2.11
N THR A 61 23.12 -10.25 -1.40
CA THR A 61 23.43 -10.95 -0.15
C THR A 61 23.90 -9.95 0.91
N THR A 62 23.82 -10.34 2.17
CA THR A 62 24.50 -9.66 3.28
C THR A 62 25.99 -10.02 3.30
N LEU A 63 26.81 -9.30 4.08
CA LEU A 63 28.23 -9.63 4.27
C LEU A 63 28.44 -11.05 4.83
N LEU A 64 27.46 -11.58 5.56
CA LEU A 64 27.47 -12.95 6.10
C LEU A 64 26.91 -13.99 5.10
N GLY A 65 26.62 -13.60 3.86
CA GLY A 65 26.17 -14.51 2.81
C GLY A 65 24.66 -14.79 2.79
N PHE A 66 23.87 -14.26 3.72
CA PHE A 66 22.42 -14.46 3.69
C PHE A 66 21.80 -13.76 2.47
N ARG A 67 21.01 -14.50 1.69
CA ARG A 67 20.25 -13.99 0.55
C ARG A 67 19.24 -12.95 1.00
N LYS A 68 19.26 -11.81 0.31
CA LYS A 68 18.24 -10.78 0.40
C LYS A 68 17.18 -11.03 -0.66
N ASP A 69 15.98 -10.57 -0.40
CA ASP A 69 14.81 -10.70 -1.27
C ASP A 69 13.95 -9.42 -1.16
N TYR A 70 12.71 -9.46 -1.67
CA TYR A 70 11.83 -8.30 -1.70
C TYR A 70 11.48 -7.73 -0.32
N TRP A 71 11.73 -8.47 0.78
CA TRP A 71 11.67 -7.95 2.14
C TRP A 71 12.66 -6.80 2.39
N GLU A 72 13.92 -6.97 1.98
CA GLU A 72 14.91 -5.89 2.14
C GLU A 72 14.61 -4.72 1.19
N TYR A 73 14.04 -4.97 0.00
CA TYR A 73 13.53 -3.91 -0.86
C TYR A 73 12.48 -3.04 -0.13
N PHE A 74 11.47 -3.67 0.51
CA PHE A 74 10.49 -2.95 1.31
C PHE A 74 11.13 -2.20 2.49
N CYS A 75 12.09 -2.83 3.19
CA CYS A 75 12.81 -2.18 4.28
C CYS A 75 13.53 -0.91 3.81
N ASP A 76 14.29 -1.00 2.73
CA ASP A 76 15.08 0.12 2.20
C ASP A 76 14.17 1.26 1.70
N CYS A 77 13.03 0.90 1.09
CA CYS A 77 12.02 1.83 0.62
C CYS A 77 11.38 2.63 1.76
N LEU A 78 10.92 1.93 2.80
CA LEU A 78 10.07 2.51 3.85
C LEU A 78 10.87 3.10 5.02
N ALA A 79 12.18 2.84 5.09
CA ALA A 79 13.07 3.33 6.15
C ALA A 79 13.01 4.85 6.35
N ARG A 80 12.72 5.62 5.30
CA ARG A 80 12.69 7.09 5.33
C ARG A 80 11.28 7.67 5.58
N THR A 81 10.25 6.83 5.65
CA THR A 81 8.85 7.26 5.76
C THR A 81 8.38 7.22 7.22
N LYS A 82 8.17 8.41 7.81
CA LYS A 82 7.57 8.51 9.16
C LYS A 82 6.18 7.87 9.16
N GLY A 83 5.92 6.95 10.10
CA GLY A 83 4.60 6.30 10.25
C GLY A 83 4.31 5.09 9.35
N ALA A 84 5.17 4.78 8.36
CA ALA A 84 4.98 3.59 7.50
C ALA A 84 5.73 2.34 7.98
N ASN A 85 6.30 2.39 9.19
CA ASN A 85 7.22 1.37 9.70
C ASN A 85 6.55 0.31 10.58
N ASP A 86 5.24 0.37 10.83
CA ASP A 86 4.57 -0.54 11.76
C ASP A 86 4.59 -1.99 11.26
N GLY A 87 4.35 -2.21 9.97
CA GLY A 87 4.51 -3.53 9.36
C GLY A 87 5.95 -4.06 9.44
N ILE A 88 6.95 -3.16 9.30
CA ILE A 88 8.35 -3.55 9.43
C ILE A 88 8.66 -3.99 10.86
N ARG A 89 8.21 -3.23 11.86
CA ARG A 89 8.38 -3.55 13.27
C ARG A 89 7.67 -4.85 13.63
N PHE A 90 6.44 -5.02 13.14
CA PHE A 90 5.65 -6.23 13.33
C PHE A 90 6.41 -7.46 12.82
N VAL A 91 6.85 -7.48 11.56
CA VAL A 91 7.57 -8.63 10.99
C VAL A 91 8.87 -8.92 11.73
N LYS A 92 9.64 -7.89 12.11
CA LYS A 92 10.87 -8.06 12.91
C LYS A 92 10.63 -8.63 14.31
N SER A 93 9.40 -8.54 14.82
CA SER A 93 9.01 -9.08 16.13
C SER A 93 8.58 -10.55 16.10
N ILE A 94 8.60 -11.20 14.93
CA ILE A 94 8.24 -12.61 14.75
C ILE A 94 9.53 -13.45 14.75
N PRO A 95 9.94 -14.03 15.89
CA PRO A 95 11.21 -14.77 15.99
C PRO A 95 11.24 -16.05 15.15
N GLU A 96 10.07 -16.57 14.76
CA GLU A 96 9.93 -17.78 13.96
C GLU A 96 10.40 -17.61 12.50
N LEU A 97 10.41 -16.37 11.98
CA LEU A 97 10.80 -16.06 10.60
C LEU A 97 12.31 -15.87 10.45
N LYS A 98 12.95 -16.81 9.77
CA LYS A 98 14.41 -16.87 9.63
C LYS A 98 14.89 -16.30 8.31
N THR A 99 14.12 -16.46 7.24
CA THR A 99 14.53 -16.08 5.89
C THR A 99 14.03 -14.69 5.51
N SER A 100 14.71 -14.05 4.56
CA SER A 100 14.21 -12.81 3.94
C SER A 100 12.86 -13.05 3.25
N LEU A 101 12.73 -14.17 2.53
CA LEU A 101 11.50 -14.55 1.84
C LEU A 101 10.31 -14.67 2.79
N GLY A 102 10.45 -15.43 3.89
CA GLY A 102 9.40 -15.59 4.90
C GLY A 102 8.99 -14.27 5.56
N LYS A 103 9.95 -13.37 5.80
CA LYS A 103 9.68 -11.99 6.28
C LYS A 103 8.90 -11.17 5.26
N GLY A 104 9.26 -11.30 3.98
CA GLY A 104 8.55 -10.67 2.88
C GLY A 104 7.09 -11.12 2.81
N ARG A 105 6.85 -12.44 2.89
CA ARG A 105 5.50 -13.02 2.93
C ARG A 105 4.69 -12.51 4.11
N ALA A 106 5.28 -12.47 5.30
CA ALA A 106 4.64 -11.93 6.50
C ALA A 106 4.29 -10.44 6.33
N PHE A 107 5.14 -9.66 5.69
CA PHE A 107 4.90 -8.24 5.42
C PHE A 107 3.74 -8.01 4.45
N VAL A 108 3.65 -8.81 3.39
CA VAL A 108 2.52 -8.77 2.44
C VAL A 108 1.21 -9.07 3.17
N ARG A 109 1.17 -10.13 3.99
CA ARG A 109 -0.01 -10.51 4.78
C ARG A 109 -0.41 -9.42 5.76
N TYR A 110 0.56 -8.86 6.48
CA TYR A 110 0.32 -7.72 7.37
C TYR A 110 -0.31 -6.55 6.60
N SER A 111 0.22 -6.23 5.42
CA SER A 111 -0.22 -5.12 4.61
C SER A 111 -1.64 -5.31 4.05
N LEU A 112 -2.05 -6.56 3.76
CA LEU A 112 -3.42 -6.90 3.39
C LEU A 112 -4.40 -6.68 4.56
N VAL A 113 -4.09 -7.23 5.74
CA VAL A 113 -4.92 -7.07 6.95
C VAL A 113 -5.13 -5.60 7.31
N HIS A 114 -4.12 -4.75 7.05
CA HIS A 114 -4.17 -3.32 7.36
C HIS A 114 -4.53 -2.45 6.15
N GLN A 115 -4.98 -3.04 5.03
CA GLN A 115 -5.42 -2.32 3.81
C GLN A 115 -4.42 -1.27 3.34
N ARG A 116 -3.14 -1.66 3.31
CA ARG A 116 -1.99 -0.78 3.04
C ARG A 116 -1.06 -1.28 1.95
N LEU A 117 -1.37 -2.43 1.34
CA LEU A 117 -0.49 -3.05 0.35
C LEU A 117 -0.30 -2.16 -0.89
N ALA A 118 -1.37 -1.54 -1.38
CA ALA A 118 -1.33 -0.65 -2.54
C ALA A 118 -0.46 0.59 -2.26
N ASP A 119 -0.72 1.31 -1.17
CA ASP A 119 0.04 2.50 -0.78
C ASP A 119 1.51 2.18 -0.52
N THR A 120 1.77 1.03 0.12
CA THR A 120 3.13 0.56 0.39
C THR A 120 3.90 0.30 -0.90
N LEU A 121 3.30 -0.44 -1.84
CA LEU A 121 3.98 -0.75 -3.10
C LEU A 121 4.12 0.50 -3.96
N GLN A 122 3.08 1.33 -4.07
CA GLN A 122 3.13 2.60 -4.81
C GLN A 122 4.26 3.48 -4.28
N GLN A 123 4.38 3.63 -2.96
CA GLN A 123 5.45 4.41 -2.33
C GLN A 123 6.85 3.90 -2.72
N CYS A 124 7.04 2.59 -2.78
CA CYS A 124 8.33 2.03 -3.20
C CYS A 124 8.63 2.27 -4.68
N LEU A 125 7.61 2.13 -5.53
CA LEU A 125 7.74 2.33 -6.97
C LEU A 125 7.94 3.81 -7.35
N MET A 126 7.49 4.76 -6.52
CA MET A 126 7.80 6.18 -6.68
C MET A 126 9.30 6.48 -6.50
N ASN A 127 10.02 5.67 -5.71
CA ASN A 127 11.48 5.80 -5.59
C ASN A 127 12.19 5.01 -6.70
N GLN A 128 12.15 5.54 -7.92
CA GLN A 128 12.71 4.87 -9.10
C GLN A 128 14.20 4.56 -8.98
N LYS A 129 14.98 5.42 -8.30
CA LYS A 129 16.41 5.18 -8.07
C LYS A 129 16.63 3.93 -7.21
N LEU A 130 15.92 3.84 -6.08
CA LEU A 130 16.00 2.65 -5.23
C LEU A 130 15.50 1.40 -5.96
N THR A 131 14.37 1.52 -6.67
CA THR A 131 13.80 0.38 -7.40
C THR A 131 14.75 -0.11 -8.49
N SER A 132 15.45 0.77 -9.21
CA SER A 132 16.47 0.36 -10.19
C SER A 132 17.72 -0.24 -9.56
N ASP A 133 18.04 0.05 -8.29
CA ASP A 133 19.11 -0.63 -7.55
C ASP A 133 18.73 -2.09 -7.18
N TRP A 134 17.45 -2.42 -7.19
CA TRP A 134 16.88 -3.72 -6.83
C TRP A 134 16.48 -4.58 -8.02
N TYR A 135 16.11 -3.98 -9.16
CA TYR A 135 15.59 -4.70 -10.32
C TYR A 135 16.36 -4.39 -11.61
N TYR A 136 16.38 -5.37 -12.51
CA TYR A 136 16.82 -5.22 -13.90
C TYR A 136 15.66 -4.70 -14.78
N MET A 137 16.00 -4.28 -16.00
CA MET A 137 15.15 -3.49 -16.90
C MET A 137 13.85 -4.18 -17.38
N ARG A 138 13.73 -5.51 -17.26
CA ARG A 138 12.53 -6.25 -17.66
C ARG A 138 11.49 -6.30 -16.53
N SER A 139 11.86 -5.92 -15.32
CA SER A 139 10.93 -5.86 -14.19
C SER A 139 9.73 -4.95 -14.50
N PRO A 140 8.50 -5.38 -14.18
CA PRO A 140 7.32 -4.53 -14.34
C PRO A 140 7.39 -3.26 -13.51
N PHE A 141 8.22 -3.27 -12.46
CA PHE A 141 8.41 -2.15 -11.54
C PHE A 141 9.31 -1.03 -12.06
N LEU A 142 9.83 -1.16 -13.28
CA LEU A 142 10.54 -0.10 -14.00
C LEU A 142 9.78 0.38 -15.25
N GLN A 143 8.58 -0.17 -15.50
CA GLN A 143 7.77 0.15 -16.68
C GLN A 143 6.52 0.94 -16.24
N PRO A 144 6.41 2.25 -16.54
CA PRO A 144 5.34 3.10 -16.00
C PRO A 144 3.92 2.58 -16.19
N GLN A 145 3.61 2.02 -17.37
CA GLN A 145 2.30 1.44 -17.64
C GLN A 145 2.01 0.24 -16.73
N GLN A 146 2.97 -0.66 -16.57
CA GLN A 146 2.79 -1.88 -15.76
C GLN A 146 2.74 -1.54 -14.26
N ILE A 147 3.51 -0.54 -13.81
CA ILE A 147 3.41 0.02 -12.45
C ILE A 147 1.97 0.51 -12.22
N SER A 148 1.44 1.32 -13.13
CA SER A 148 0.08 1.86 -13.02
C SER A 148 -0.95 0.73 -12.96
N ASP A 149 -0.85 -0.25 -13.84
CA ASP A 149 -1.79 -1.37 -13.92
C ASP A 149 -1.77 -2.21 -12.63
N VAL A 150 -0.58 -2.58 -12.14
CA VAL A 150 -0.43 -3.38 -10.91
C VAL A 150 -0.91 -2.60 -9.69
N VAL A 151 -0.52 -1.33 -9.55
CA VAL A 151 -0.91 -0.51 -8.39
C VAL A 151 -2.42 -0.26 -8.38
N ALA A 152 -3.03 0.05 -9.53
CA ALA A 152 -4.48 0.24 -9.63
C ALA A 152 -5.26 -1.00 -9.18
N GLN A 153 -4.81 -2.19 -9.58
CA GLN A 153 -5.41 -3.45 -9.14
C GLN A 153 -5.28 -3.64 -7.63
N LEU A 154 -4.12 -3.35 -7.05
CA LEU A 154 -3.94 -3.48 -5.60
C LEU A 154 -4.84 -2.54 -4.80
N TYR A 155 -5.19 -1.37 -5.35
CA TYR A 155 -6.12 -0.44 -4.70
C TYR A 155 -7.54 -1.01 -4.55
N GLU A 156 -7.97 -1.92 -5.43
CA GLU A 156 -9.25 -2.61 -5.27
C GLU A 156 -9.29 -3.47 -3.99
N LEU A 157 -8.14 -3.93 -3.49
CA LEU A 157 -8.08 -4.71 -2.24
C LEU A 157 -8.25 -3.85 -0.98
N ASN A 158 -8.18 -2.51 -1.07
CA ASN A 158 -8.40 -1.66 0.10
C ASN A 158 -9.85 -1.72 0.62
N GLN A 159 -10.81 -2.17 -0.21
CA GLN A 159 -12.18 -2.40 0.22
C GLN A 159 -12.44 -3.81 0.75
N VAL A 160 -11.44 -4.71 0.64
CA VAL A 160 -11.53 -6.09 1.11
C VAL A 160 -11.01 -6.18 2.54
N GLN A 161 -11.76 -6.87 3.41
CA GLN A 161 -11.30 -7.19 4.76
C GLN A 161 -10.61 -8.55 4.76
N PHE A 162 -9.51 -8.66 5.50
CA PHE A 162 -8.74 -9.90 5.64
C PHE A 162 -8.58 -10.26 7.12
N ASP A 163 -8.86 -11.52 7.48
CA ASP A 163 -8.56 -12.12 8.79
C ASP A 163 -7.54 -13.23 8.61
N LEU A 164 -6.26 -12.86 8.68
CA LEU A 164 -5.13 -13.74 8.38
C LEU A 164 -4.35 -14.08 9.64
N GLY A 165 -3.95 -15.35 9.78
CA GLY A 165 -3.10 -15.79 10.87
C GLY A 165 -1.77 -15.04 10.90
N SER A 166 -1.43 -14.48 12.06
CA SER A 166 -0.22 -13.68 12.28
C SER A 166 0.97 -14.49 12.78
N ARG A 167 0.75 -15.69 13.31
CA ARG A 167 1.76 -16.56 13.93
C ARG A 167 1.46 -18.04 13.68
N GLY A 168 2.45 -18.90 13.96
CA GLY A 168 2.32 -20.36 13.83
C GLY A 168 2.32 -20.88 12.39
N LEU A 169 2.71 -20.03 11.43
CA LEU A 169 2.81 -20.37 10.01
C LEU A 169 4.30 -20.45 9.62
N ASP A 170 4.67 -21.51 8.91
CA ASP A 170 6.01 -21.65 8.33
C ASP A 170 6.11 -20.90 6.99
N LEU A 171 6.12 -19.57 7.08
CA LEU A 171 6.21 -18.70 5.90
C LEU A 171 7.57 -18.77 5.22
N ASP A 172 8.62 -19.24 5.92
CA ASP A 172 9.93 -19.48 5.31
C ASP A 172 9.83 -20.57 4.23
N SER A 173 8.99 -21.58 4.43
CA SER A 173 8.80 -22.68 3.48
C SER A 173 7.78 -22.37 2.40
N ALA A 174 6.57 -21.91 2.76
CA ALA A 174 5.48 -21.74 1.80
C ALA A 174 4.45 -20.69 2.23
N TRP A 175 3.66 -20.21 1.27
CA TRP A 175 2.42 -19.51 1.59
C TRP A 175 1.44 -20.45 2.31
N PRO A 176 0.60 -19.95 3.23
CA PRO A 176 -0.41 -20.75 3.89
C PRO A 176 -1.33 -21.37 2.84
N THR A 177 -1.49 -22.68 2.92
CA THR A 177 -2.47 -23.44 2.16
C THR A 177 -3.55 -23.89 3.11
N PHE A 178 -4.80 -23.82 2.64
CA PHE A 178 -5.99 -24.50 3.15
C PHE A 178 -5.79 -24.99 4.58
N ALA A 179 -6.14 -24.15 5.57
CA ALA A 179 -5.84 -24.37 6.98
C ALA A 179 -5.90 -25.86 7.34
N ARG A 180 -4.74 -26.54 7.33
CA ARG A 180 -4.63 -27.87 7.92
C ARG A 180 -4.71 -27.53 9.40
N ARG A 181 -5.93 -27.49 9.94
CA ARG A 181 -6.17 -27.41 11.37
C ARG A 181 -5.38 -28.58 11.94
N SER A 182 -4.18 -28.31 12.41
CA SER A 182 -3.45 -29.25 13.22
C SER A 182 -4.36 -29.43 14.43
N LEU A 183 -5.05 -30.57 14.49
CA LEU A 183 -5.76 -31.03 15.67
C LEU A 183 -4.69 -31.30 16.73
N GLY A 184 -4.27 -30.23 17.40
CA GLY A 184 -3.23 -30.25 18.43
C GLY A 184 -3.70 -29.42 19.61
N LEU A 185 -4.40 -30.10 20.52
CA LEU A 185 -4.82 -29.69 21.86
C LEU A 185 -5.93 -28.61 21.96
N GLY A 186 -7.01 -29.04 22.60
CA GLY A 186 -8.28 -28.33 22.72
C GLY A 186 -8.19 -26.97 23.40
N SER A 187 -8.97 -26.04 22.86
CA SER A 187 -9.77 -25.16 23.71
C SER A 187 -11.20 -25.16 23.19
N SER A 188 -12.12 -25.58 24.04
CA SER A 188 -13.55 -25.52 23.82
C SER A 188 -13.96 -24.04 23.77
N ARG A 189 -14.06 -23.44 22.59
CA ARG A 189 -14.56 -22.06 22.47
C ARG A 189 -16.09 -22.08 22.49
N ARG A 190 -16.62 -21.99 23.71
CA ARG A 190 -18.02 -21.63 23.97
C ARG A 190 -18.37 -20.39 23.16
N ARG A 191 -19.48 -20.46 22.42
CA ARG A 191 -20.13 -19.29 21.81
C ARG A 191 -20.46 -18.30 22.93
N HIS A 192 -19.79 -17.16 22.92
CA HIS A 192 -20.26 -15.94 23.56
C HIS A 192 -20.06 -14.82 22.57
N GLY A 193 -21.18 -14.26 22.12
CA GLY A 193 -21.20 -13.09 21.27
C GLY A 193 -20.57 -11.93 22.01
N ASN A 194 -19.48 -11.41 21.46
CA ASN A 194 -19.04 -10.04 21.68
C ASN A 194 -18.50 -9.55 20.34
N ARG A 195 -19.26 -8.65 19.71
CA ARG A 195 -18.84 -7.87 18.55
C ARG A 195 -17.83 -6.82 19.05
N PRO A 196 -16.63 -6.65 18.47
CA PRO A 196 -15.95 -5.38 18.57
C PRO A 196 -16.54 -4.45 17.52
N ALA A 197 -17.08 -3.31 17.97
CA ALA A 197 -17.48 -2.23 17.08
C ALA A 197 -16.22 -1.61 16.45
N VAL A 198 -16.07 -1.76 15.14
CA VAL A 198 -15.33 -0.81 14.31
C VAL A 198 -16.28 -0.30 13.24
N ALA A 199 -17.12 0.63 13.66
CA ALA A 199 -17.88 1.46 12.76
C ALA A 199 -17.03 2.69 12.38
N LEU A 200 -17.09 3.01 11.09
CA LEU A 200 -16.87 4.34 10.49
C LEU A 200 -15.44 4.88 10.46
N VAL A 201 -14.79 4.75 9.29
CA VAL A 201 -14.26 5.92 8.59
C VAL A 201 -14.66 5.82 7.12
N LEU A 202 -15.81 6.39 6.78
CA LEU A 202 -16.13 6.83 5.41
C LEU A 202 -15.78 8.32 5.31
N ALA A 203 -15.17 8.69 4.17
CA ALA A 203 -14.82 10.03 3.71
C ALA A 203 -13.69 10.72 4.51
N VAL A 204 -12.70 11.38 3.91
CA VAL A 204 -12.84 12.48 2.95
C VAL A 204 -11.62 12.53 2.02
N TRP A 205 -11.86 12.45 0.71
CA TRP A 205 -10.93 12.91 -0.33
C TRP A 205 -11.30 14.36 -0.69
N PRO A 206 -10.42 15.36 -0.55
CA PRO A 206 -10.69 16.67 -1.12
C PRO A 206 -10.11 16.74 -2.54
N ALA A 207 -11.01 16.77 -3.52
CA ALA A 207 -10.74 17.40 -4.80
C ALA A 207 -10.59 18.91 -4.55
N LEU A 208 -9.38 19.45 -4.76
CA LEU A 208 -9.16 20.90 -4.81
C LEU A 208 -9.15 21.33 -6.29
N LEU A 209 -10.25 21.92 -6.73
CA LEU A 209 -10.27 22.90 -7.82
C LEU A 209 -10.75 24.23 -7.22
N PRO A 210 -10.07 25.36 -7.47
CA PRO A 210 -10.48 26.66 -6.95
C PRO A 210 -11.60 27.27 -7.81
N VAL A 211 -12.73 27.62 -7.18
CA VAL A 211 -13.77 28.48 -7.76
C VAL A 211 -13.62 29.88 -7.15
N SER A 212 -13.49 30.89 -8.03
CA SER A 212 -13.40 32.32 -7.68
C SER A 212 -14.71 32.87 -7.08
N PRO A 213 -14.66 33.91 -6.23
CA PRO A 213 -15.86 34.51 -5.65
C PRO A 213 -16.49 35.58 -6.56
N PRO A 214 -17.83 35.70 -6.64
CA PRO A 214 -18.49 36.88 -7.18
C PRO A 214 -18.68 37.97 -6.10
N GLY A 215 -18.61 39.23 -6.55
CA GLY A 215 -18.61 40.44 -5.73
C GLY A 215 -19.94 40.76 -5.05
N ASN A 216 -19.81 41.50 -3.95
CA ASN A 216 -20.90 42.01 -3.13
C ASN A 216 -21.37 43.38 -3.67
N ASN A 217 -22.63 43.47 -4.07
CA ASN A 217 -23.33 44.75 -4.28
C ASN A 217 -24.37 44.91 -3.16
N THR A 218 -24.13 45.84 -2.24
CA THR A 218 -25.18 46.45 -1.41
C THR A 218 -25.05 47.96 -1.50
N VAL A 219 -26.04 48.54 -2.16
CA VAL A 219 -26.31 49.99 -2.26
C VAL A 219 -27.26 50.38 -1.13
N THR A 220 -26.92 51.46 -0.42
CA THR A 220 -27.75 52.52 0.19
C THR A 220 -26.80 53.24 1.16
N GLY A 221 -26.52 54.54 1.12
CA GLY A 221 -27.33 55.70 0.78
C GLY A 221 -27.00 56.75 1.86
N ASP A 222 -26.93 58.02 1.45
CA ASP A 222 -26.91 59.24 2.29
C ASP A 222 -25.55 59.83 2.73
N ASN A 223 -25.15 60.85 1.98
CA ASN A 223 -24.37 62.04 2.38
C ASN A 223 -25.39 63.15 2.75
N PRO A 224 -25.08 64.37 3.27
CA PRO A 224 -23.77 65.04 3.38
C PRO A 224 -23.53 65.84 4.68
N GLY A 225 -22.33 66.42 4.84
CA GLY A 225 -22.06 67.46 5.84
C GLY A 225 -20.57 67.72 6.08
N ASP A 226 -20.07 68.76 5.40
CA ASP A 226 -18.86 69.58 5.58
C ASP A 226 -17.99 69.40 6.84
N ASP A 227 -16.67 69.31 6.68
CA ASP A 227 -15.77 70.39 7.15
C ASP A 227 -14.28 70.25 6.74
N LEU A 228 -13.63 71.41 6.75
CA LEU A 228 -12.34 71.83 6.20
C LEU A 228 -11.04 71.07 6.60
N ALA A 229 -10.21 70.88 5.58
CA ALA A 229 -8.77 71.17 5.47
C ALA A 229 -7.81 71.03 6.68
N THR A 230 -6.76 70.19 6.53
CA THR A 230 -5.36 70.61 6.78
C THR A 230 -4.28 69.64 6.24
N HIS A 231 -3.52 70.13 5.26
CA HIS A 231 -2.07 69.98 5.03
C HIS A 231 -1.21 69.09 5.98
N ARG A 232 -0.41 68.14 5.46
CA ARG A 232 1.06 68.27 5.20
C ARG A 232 1.80 66.92 4.99
N MET A 233 2.61 66.92 3.92
CA MET A 233 4.00 66.46 3.78
C MET A 233 4.43 65.00 4.01
N THR A 234 4.75 64.40 2.86
CA THR A 234 5.82 63.44 2.56
C THR A 234 7.19 63.77 3.20
N LYS A 235 7.84 62.76 3.78
CA LYS A 235 9.31 62.55 3.91
C LYS A 235 9.54 61.03 4.08
N ARG A 236 10.10 60.33 3.09
CA ARG A 236 11.54 59.95 2.92
C ARG A 236 12.19 59.46 4.22
N TYR A 237 12.89 58.32 4.15
CA TYR A 237 14.27 58.01 4.63
C TYR A 237 14.42 56.47 4.73
N ILE A 238 15.12 55.78 3.81
CA ILE A 238 16.58 55.50 3.70
C ILE A 238 16.93 54.07 4.21
N LEU A 239 17.58 53.29 3.33
CA LEU A 239 18.38 52.08 3.60
C LEU A 239 19.77 52.47 4.14
N PRO A 240 20.38 51.63 4.99
CA PRO A 240 21.70 51.06 4.66
C PRO A 240 21.76 49.56 5.05
N LEU A 241 22.65 48.69 4.58
CA LEU A 241 23.80 48.70 3.65
C LEU A 241 23.93 47.25 3.14
#